data_AF-A0A699R0P8-F1
#
_entry.id   AF-A0A699R0P8-F1
#
_cell.length_a   1.000
_cell.length_b   1.000
_cell.length_c   1.000
_cell.angle_alpha   90.00
_cell.angle_beta   90.00
_cell.angle_gamma   90.00
#
_symmetry.space_group_name_H-M   'P 1'
#
loop_
_entity.id
_entity.type
_entity.pdbx_description
1 polymer ?
#
loop_
_entity_poly.entity_id
_entity_poly.type
_entity_poly.pdbx_seq_one_letter_code
_entity_poly.pdbx_strand_id
1 'polypeptide(L)'
;PNVQYHGGSNVTISTPSFLLKPTLVLDDSCLVNRDLVNCVMVEVLQFSSINNLRVLLSNEGFHNARIVYLGGLWVMIELKSSKTKSKFMQHVRVASWFCRLCNAQSDFAAKERIVWVDTEGVPLNAWSRSTFQKIVSK
;
A
#
# COMPACT_ATOMS: atom_id res chain seq x y z
N PRO A 1 -41.65 51.77 5.68
CA PRO A 1 -40.87 52.61 4.72
C PRO A 1 -39.89 51.72 3.96
N ASN A 2 -40.29 51.35 2.74
CA ASN A 2 -39.50 50.56 1.81
C ASN A 2 -38.26 51.34 1.38
N VAL A 3 -37.09 50.73 1.48
CA VAL A 3 -35.92 51.15 0.71
C VAL A 3 -35.48 49.95 -0.11
N GLN A 4 -35.70 50.08 -1.41
CA GLN A 4 -35.26 49.16 -2.46
C GLN A 4 -33.73 49.21 -2.57
N TYR A 5 -33.09 48.04 -2.63
CA TYR A 5 -31.74 47.91 -3.20
C TYR A 5 -31.86 47.26 -4.58
N HIS A 6 -31.47 48.03 -5.59
CA HIS A 6 -31.29 47.59 -6.96
C HIS A 6 -29.89 46.98 -7.11
N GLY A 7 -29.80 45.89 -7.88
CA GLY A 7 -28.59 45.50 -8.60
C GLY A 7 -27.52 44.78 -7.78
N GLY A 8 -27.68 43.47 -7.61
CA GLY A 8 -26.59 42.57 -7.27
C GLY A 8 -26.58 41.42 -8.27
N SER A 9 -25.78 41.55 -9.33
CA SER A 9 -25.49 40.46 -10.26
C SER A 9 -24.91 39.28 -9.47
N ASN A 10 -25.66 38.17 -9.40
CA ASN A 10 -25.12 36.87 -9.02
C ASN A 10 -24.11 36.46 -10.09
N VAL A 11 -22.85 36.89 -9.95
CA VAL A 11 -21.75 36.39 -10.76
C VAL A 11 -21.56 34.93 -10.35
N THR A 12 -22.20 34.04 -11.08
CA THR A 12 -21.87 32.62 -11.06
C THR A 12 -20.48 32.53 -11.67
N ILE A 13 -19.45 32.53 -10.82
CA ILE A 13 -18.08 32.21 -11.25
C ILE A 13 -18.12 30.73 -11.62
N SER A 14 -18.38 30.44 -12.89
CA SER A 14 -18.22 29.13 -13.47
C SER A 14 -16.72 28.82 -13.48
N THR A 15 -16.27 28.08 -12.48
CA THR A 15 -14.91 27.56 -12.44
C THR A 15 -14.69 26.80 -13.75
N PRO A 16 -13.75 27.22 -14.61
CA PRO A 16 -13.57 26.57 -15.89
C PRO A 16 -13.21 25.10 -15.69
N SER A 17 -13.81 24.22 -16.48
CA SER A 17 -13.68 22.76 -16.38
C SER A 17 -12.23 22.26 -16.46
N PHE A 18 -11.32 23.04 -17.03
CA PHE A 18 -9.88 22.77 -17.12
C PHE A 18 -9.09 23.03 -15.82
N LEU A 19 -9.72 23.61 -14.78
CA LEU A 19 -9.13 23.88 -13.47
C LEU A 19 -9.54 22.86 -12.39
N LEU A 20 -10.44 21.94 -12.72
CA LEU A 20 -10.78 20.82 -11.85
C LEU A 20 -9.64 19.79 -11.89
N LYS A 21 -8.79 19.79 -10.85
CA LYS A 21 -7.90 18.66 -10.61
C LYS A 21 -8.78 17.40 -10.54
N PRO A 22 -8.47 16.33 -11.30
CA PRO A 22 -9.22 15.09 -11.16
C PRO A 22 -9.05 14.59 -9.72
N THR A 23 -10.12 14.70 -8.94
CA THR A 23 -10.17 14.23 -7.56
C THR A 23 -10.74 12.83 -7.57
N LEU A 24 -9.90 11.85 -7.29
CA LEU A 24 -10.36 10.51 -6.97
C LEU A 24 -10.98 10.54 -5.58
N VAL A 25 -12.30 10.35 -5.51
CA VAL A 25 -13.04 10.22 -4.25
C VAL A 25 -13.31 8.73 -4.01
N LEU A 26 -12.83 8.21 -2.89
CA LEU A 26 -13.21 6.89 -2.39
C LEU A 26 -14.31 7.09 -1.36
N ASP A 27 -15.49 6.54 -1.63
CA ASP A 27 -16.63 6.58 -0.71
C ASP A 27 -16.75 5.29 0.12
N ASP A 28 -17.77 5.19 0.95
CA ASP A 28 -17.96 4.05 1.85
C ASP A 28 -18.19 2.72 1.11
N SER A 29 -18.61 2.75 -0.16
CA SER A 29 -18.72 1.53 -0.98
C SER A 29 -17.36 0.92 -1.32
N CYS A 30 -16.29 1.71 -1.21
CA CYS A 30 -14.91 1.26 -1.38
C CYS A 30 -14.34 0.61 -0.09
N LEU A 31 -15.05 0.69 1.04
CA LEU A 31 -14.60 0.06 2.28
C LEU A 31 -14.71 -1.46 2.18
N VAL A 32 -13.60 -2.13 2.40
CA VAL A 32 -13.52 -3.59 2.36
C VAL A 32 -14.19 -4.16 3.62
N ASN A 33 -15.37 -4.78 3.45
CA ASN A 33 -15.93 -5.67 4.45
C ASN A 33 -15.32 -7.07 4.27
N ARG A 34 -14.22 -7.33 4.96
CA ARG A 34 -13.49 -8.59 4.86
C ARG A 34 -13.30 -9.21 6.23
N ASP A 35 -13.55 -10.52 6.30
CA ASP A 35 -13.21 -11.31 7.47
C ASP A 35 -11.67 -11.44 7.59
N LEU A 36 -11.13 -10.89 8.67
CA LEU A 36 -9.70 -10.88 8.99
C LEU A 36 -9.30 -12.00 9.96
N VAL A 37 -10.22 -12.90 10.35
CA VAL A 37 -9.96 -13.97 11.34
C VAL A 37 -8.75 -14.82 10.95
N ASN A 38 -8.57 -15.13 9.66
CA ASN A 38 -7.46 -15.94 9.17
C ASN A 38 -6.30 -15.12 8.57
N CYS A 39 -6.30 -13.80 8.80
CA CYS A 39 -5.26 -12.90 8.31
C CYS A 39 -4.27 -12.53 9.44
N VAL A 40 -3.00 -12.39 9.06
CA VAL A 40 -1.93 -11.82 9.88
C VAL A 40 -1.29 -10.66 9.12
N MET A 41 -0.81 -9.65 9.85
CA MET A 41 -0.04 -8.55 9.29
C MET A 41 1.41 -8.69 9.73
N VAL A 42 2.32 -8.47 8.79
CA VAL A 42 3.75 -8.53 9.00
C VAL A 42 4.43 -7.29 8.47
N GLU A 43 5.45 -6.85 9.18
CA GLU A 43 6.38 -5.81 8.74
C GLU A 43 7.67 -6.50 8.32
N VAL A 44 8.01 -6.45 7.03
CA VAL A 44 9.24 -7.07 6.52
C VAL A 44 10.46 -6.20 6.82
N LEU A 45 11.65 -6.81 6.88
CA LEU A 45 12.92 -6.09 7.09
C LEU A 45 13.28 -5.19 5.90
N GLN A 46 13.00 -5.67 4.68
CA GLN A 46 13.32 -4.98 3.44
C GLN A 46 12.25 -5.26 2.39
N PHE A 47 11.94 -4.27 1.55
CA PHE A 47 10.92 -4.37 0.51
C PHE A 47 11.18 -5.53 -0.48
N SER A 48 12.44 -5.76 -0.86
CA SER A 48 12.87 -6.86 -1.73
C SER A 48 12.49 -8.25 -1.20
N SER A 49 12.29 -8.39 0.13
CA SER A 49 11.91 -9.66 0.75
C SER A 49 10.48 -10.09 0.42
N ILE A 50 9.61 -9.14 0.05
CA ILE A 50 8.20 -9.42 -0.26
C ILE A 50 8.08 -10.38 -1.46
N ASN A 51 8.93 -10.21 -2.46
CA ASN A 51 8.88 -10.98 -3.72
C ASN A 51 9.02 -12.50 -3.49
N ASN A 52 9.85 -12.89 -2.52
CA ASN A 52 10.15 -14.30 -2.27
C ASN A 52 9.27 -14.92 -1.17
N LEU A 53 8.46 -14.11 -0.49
CA LEU A 53 7.74 -14.50 0.71
C LEU A 53 6.82 -15.70 0.47
N ARG A 54 6.14 -15.77 -0.69
CA ARG A 54 5.25 -16.89 -1.02
C ARG A 54 5.97 -18.23 -1.06
N VAL A 55 7.16 -18.26 -1.65
CA VAL A 55 7.98 -19.47 -1.79
C VAL A 55 8.55 -19.88 -0.43
N LEU A 56 9.10 -18.91 0.31
CA LEU A 56 9.65 -19.15 1.65
C LEU A 56 8.60 -19.73 2.60
N LEU A 57 7.40 -19.15 2.62
CA LEU A 57 6.29 -19.66 3.42
C LEU A 57 5.88 -21.08 3.01
N SER A 58 5.87 -21.36 1.71
CA SER A 58 5.54 -22.70 1.20
C SER A 58 6.57 -23.73 1.63
N ASN A 59 7.86 -23.37 1.66
CA ASN A 59 8.94 -24.26 2.12
C ASN A 59 8.85 -24.59 3.62
N GLU A 60 8.28 -23.69 4.42
CA GLU A 60 8.00 -23.92 5.85
C GLU A 60 6.62 -24.58 6.08
N GLY A 61 5.95 -25.06 5.02
CA GLY A 61 4.68 -25.80 5.12
C GLY A 61 3.41 -24.93 5.10
N PHE A 62 3.54 -23.61 4.92
CA PHE A 62 2.41 -22.68 4.78
C PHE A 62 1.99 -22.52 3.31
N HIS A 63 1.51 -23.62 2.73
CA HIS A 63 1.12 -23.65 1.31
C HIS A 63 -0.12 -22.79 1.01
N ASN A 64 -0.12 -22.18 -0.18
CA ASN A 64 -1.19 -21.30 -0.70
C ASN A 64 -1.55 -20.12 0.21
N ALA A 65 -0.61 -19.59 0.98
CA ALA A 65 -0.80 -18.32 1.65
C ALA A 65 -1.00 -17.20 0.61
N ARG A 66 -2.05 -16.39 0.77
CA ARG A 66 -2.31 -15.23 -0.10
C ARG A 66 -1.66 -14.00 0.50
N ILE A 67 -0.86 -13.32 -0.32
CA ILE A 67 -0.06 -12.18 0.11
C ILE A 67 -0.69 -10.92 -0.48
N VAL A 68 -0.97 -9.93 0.37
CA VAL A 68 -1.55 -8.64 -0.01
C VAL A 68 -0.63 -7.54 0.53
N TYR A 69 -0.11 -6.70 -0.36
CA TYR A 69 0.71 -5.56 0.05
C TYR A 69 -0.18 -4.45 0.63
N LEU A 70 0.18 -3.94 1.81
CA LEU A 70 -0.60 -2.93 2.55
C LEU A 70 -0.01 -1.51 2.47
N GLY A 71 1.16 -1.35 1.85
CA GLY A 71 1.92 -0.10 1.87
C GLY A 71 3.08 -0.12 2.87
N GLY A 72 4.06 0.77 2.69
CA GLY A 72 5.28 0.76 3.50
C GLY A 72 6.02 -0.57 3.38
N LEU A 73 6.51 -1.11 4.51
CA LEU A 73 7.05 -2.47 4.62
C LEU A 73 6.00 -3.49 5.07
N TRP A 74 4.71 -3.14 5.02
CA TRP A 74 3.64 -3.95 5.57
C TRP A 74 2.98 -4.84 4.53
N VAL A 75 2.77 -6.08 4.93
CA VAL A 75 2.15 -7.13 4.12
C VAL A 75 1.13 -7.86 4.98
N MET A 76 -0.04 -8.13 4.42
CA MET A 76 -1.01 -9.05 4.99
C MET A 76 -0.85 -10.42 4.36
N ILE A 77 -0.84 -11.45 5.21
CA ILE A 77 -0.83 -12.84 4.80
C ILE A 77 -2.15 -13.46 5.25
N GLU A 78 -2.92 -13.95 4.29
CA GLU A 78 -4.12 -14.72 4.53
C GLU A 78 -3.80 -16.21 4.48
N LEU A 79 -4.22 -16.91 5.54
CA LEU A 79 -4.00 -18.33 5.73
C LEU A 79 -5.30 -19.10 5.56
N LYS A 80 -5.21 -20.40 5.22
CA LYS A 80 -6.39 -21.22 4.89
C LYS A 80 -7.38 -21.41 6.04
N SER A 81 -6.92 -21.34 7.28
CA SER A 81 -7.74 -21.63 8.46
C SER A 81 -7.15 -21.00 9.72
N SER A 82 -7.97 -20.88 10.76
CA SER A 82 -7.51 -20.35 12.06
C SER A 82 -6.47 -21.26 12.70
N LYS A 83 -6.56 -22.58 12.46
CA LYS A 83 -5.54 -23.55 12.89
C LYS A 83 -4.19 -23.28 12.23
N THR A 84 -4.17 -23.03 10.93
CA THR A 84 -2.94 -22.66 10.20
C THR A 84 -2.40 -21.33 10.69
N LYS A 85 -3.27 -20.36 10.96
CA LYS A 85 -2.89 -19.07 11.57
C LYS A 85 -2.25 -19.22 12.94
N SER A 86 -2.83 -20.00 13.85
CA SER A 86 -2.22 -20.25 15.15
C SER A 86 -0.84 -20.89 15.03
N LYS A 87 -0.69 -21.88 14.12
CA LYS A 87 0.63 -22.46 13.83
C LYS A 87 1.62 -21.43 13.31
N PHE A 88 1.18 -20.57 12.40
CA PHE A 88 2.02 -19.49 11.83
C PHE A 88 2.51 -18.53 12.91
N MET A 89 1.60 -18.06 13.77
CA MET A 89 1.92 -17.11 14.84
C MET A 89 2.89 -17.67 15.89
N GLN A 90 2.94 -18.99 16.04
CA GLN A 90 3.85 -19.69 16.96
C GLN A 90 5.14 -20.17 16.29
N HIS A 91 5.28 -20.01 14.97
CA HIS A 91 6.39 -20.57 14.20
C HIS A 91 7.65 -19.71 14.31
N VAL A 92 8.51 -20.03 15.27
CA VAL A 92 9.72 -19.25 15.64
C VAL A 92 10.58 -18.85 14.43
N ARG A 93 10.85 -19.78 13.50
CA ARG A 93 11.67 -19.48 12.33
C ARG A 93 11.02 -18.47 11.39
N VAL A 94 9.72 -18.58 11.16
CA VAL A 94 8.99 -17.67 10.25
C VAL A 94 8.86 -16.31 10.91
N ALA A 95 8.58 -16.27 12.21
CA ALA A 95 8.55 -15.02 12.98
C ALA A 95 9.87 -14.25 12.91
N SER A 96 11.01 -14.95 12.84
CA SER A 96 12.35 -14.33 12.76
C SER A 96 12.62 -13.51 11.48
N TRP A 97 11.79 -13.67 10.44
CA TRP A 97 11.95 -12.96 9.17
C TRP A 97 11.36 -11.55 9.18
N PHE A 98 10.60 -11.20 10.23
CA PHE A 98 9.81 -9.97 10.27
C PHE A 98 10.23 -9.08 11.45
N CYS A 99 10.16 -7.76 11.24
CA CYS A 99 10.26 -6.78 12.32
C CYS A 99 9.07 -6.88 13.28
N ARG A 100 7.88 -7.09 12.72
CA ARG A 100 6.63 -7.23 13.46
C ARG A 100 5.77 -8.31 12.84
N LEU A 101 5.05 -9.03 13.70
CA LEU A 101 4.06 -10.02 13.35
C LEU A 101 2.87 -9.85 14.30
N CYS A 102 1.69 -9.55 13.77
CA CYS A 102 0.48 -9.34 14.56
C CYS A 102 -0.79 -9.83 13.84
N ASN A 103 -1.90 -9.90 14.59
CA ASN A 103 -3.20 -10.15 13.99
C ASN A 103 -3.61 -8.98 13.09
N ALA A 104 -4.25 -9.29 11.96
CA ALA A 104 -4.81 -8.28 11.07
C ALA A 104 -5.84 -7.39 11.79
N GLN A 105 -5.77 -6.09 11.56
CA GLN A 105 -6.67 -5.07 12.11
C GLN A 105 -7.34 -4.33 10.95
N SER A 106 -8.62 -4.03 11.05
CA SER A 106 -9.41 -3.41 9.98
C SER A 106 -9.14 -1.92 9.82
N ASP A 107 -8.67 -1.26 10.87
CA ASP A 107 -8.31 0.17 10.90
C ASP A 107 -6.82 0.41 10.61
N PHE A 108 -6.08 -0.62 10.17
CA PHE A 108 -4.67 -0.50 9.89
C PHE A 108 -4.40 0.49 8.75
N ALA A 109 -3.52 1.45 9.02
CA ALA A 109 -2.98 2.37 8.03
C ALA A 109 -1.45 2.40 8.11
N ALA A 110 -0.77 2.02 7.01
CA ALA A 110 0.67 2.18 6.92
C ALA A 110 1.04 3.67 6.92
N LYS A 111 1.86 4.09 7.89
CA LYS A 111 2.31 5.49 8.00
C LYS A 111 3.26 5.89 6.88
N GLU A 112 4.06 4.94 6.41
CA GLU A 112 5.09 5.16 5.40
C GLU A 112 4.58 4.78 4.01
N ARG A 113 4.94 5.59 3.02
CA ARG A 113 4.71 5.29 1.60
C ARG A 113 6.05 4.98 0.96
N ILE A 114 6.14 3.84 0.29
CA ILE A 114 7.28 3.52 -0.56
C ILE A 114 6.87 3.84 -1.99
N VAL A 115 7.67 4.68 -2.64
CA VAL A 115 7.61 4.93 -4.08
C VAL A 115 8.90 4.37 -4.64
N TRP A 116 8.82 3.60 -5.72
CA TRP A 116 10.01 3.08 -6.40
C TRP A 116 10.01 3.49 -7.87
N VAL A 117 11.23 3.70 -8.36
CA VAL A 117 11.53 3.81 -9.78
C VAL A 117 12.26 2.53 -10.14
N ASP A 118 11.60 1.66 -10.91
CA ASP A 118 12.27 0.49 -11.47
C ASP A 118 12.93 0.86 -12.79
N THR A 119 14.19 0.45 -12.97
CA THR A 119 14.99 0.78 -14.15
C THR A 119 15.47 -0.52 -14.78
N GLU A 120 14.78 -0.98 -15.84
CA GLU A 120 15.12 -2.25 -16.50
C GLU A 120 16.50 -2.23 -17.17
N GLY A 121 16.98 -1.04 -17.56
CA GLY A 121 18.32 -0.89 -18.11
C GLY A 121 18.70 0.56 -18.36
N VAL A 122 20.01 0.79 -18.44
CA VAL A 122 20.59 2.05 -18.89
C VAL A 122 21.44 1.75 -20.12
N PRO A 123 21.23 2.41 -21.27
CA PRO A 123 22.05 2.22 -22.46
C PRO A 123 23.55 2.44 -22.16
N LEU A 124 24.43 1.65 -22.77
CA LEU A 124 25.88 1.71 -22.50
C LEU A 124 26.46 3.12 -22.74
N ASN A 125 25.99 3.82 -23.77
CA ASN A 125 26.40 5.20 -24.08
C ASN A 125 25.93 6.24 -23.03
N ALA A 126 25.01 5.86 -22.15
CA ALA A 126 24.55 6.66 -21.02
C ALA A 126 25.03 6.11 -19.66
N TRP A 127 25.90 5.09 -19.63
CA TRP A 127 26.39 4.44 -18.42
C TRP A 127 27.47 5.27 -17.69
N SER A 128 27.09 6.46 -17.26
CA SER A 128 27.98 7.38 -16.55
C SER A 128 27.46 7.65 -15.13
N ARG A 129 28.38 7.98 -14.22
CA ARG A 129 28.04 8.33 -12.83
C ARG A 129 26.97 9.44 -12.76
N SER A 130 27.02 10.42 -13.66
CA SER A 130 26.07 11.54 -13.69
C SER A 130 24.66 11.09 -14.11
N THR A 131 24.54 10.11 -15.01
CA THR A 131 23.23 9.50 -15.35
C THR A 131 22.60 8.86 -14.13
N PHE A 132 23.33 8.01 -13.42
CA PHE A 132 22.81 7.36 -12.20
C PHE A 132 22.45 8.37 -11.13
N GLN A 133 23.27 9.41 -10.93
CA GLN A 133 22.94 10.51 -10.00
C GLN A 133 21.63 11.22 -10.35
N LYS A 134 21.34 11.43 -11.65
CA LYS A 134 20.06 12.02 -12.10
C LYS A 134 18.87 11.08 -11.92
N ILE A 135 19.07 9.77 -12.06
CA ILE A 135 18.04 8.76 -11.84
C ILE A 135 17.62 8.76 -10.36
N VAL A 136 18.59 8.82 -9.44
CA VAL A 136 18.33 8.77 -7.98
C VAL A 136 17.98 10.12 -7.35
N SER A 137 18.09 11.23 -8.08
CA SER A 137 17.79 12.57 -7.55
C SER A 137 16.31 12.96 -7.65
N LYS A 138 15.42 12.03 -8.03
CA LYS A 138 13.97 12.22 -8.06
C LYS A 138 13.33 11.51 -6.89
#